data_AF-A0A1Q8DHU5-F1
#
_entry.id   AF-A0A1Q8DHU5-F1
#
_cell.length_a   1.000
_cell.length_b   1.000
_cell.length_c   1.000
_cell.angle_alpha   90.00
_cell.angle_beta   90.00
_cell.angle_gamma   90.00
#
_symmetry.space_group_name_H-M   'P 1'
#
loop_
_entity.id
_entity.type
_entity.pdbx_description
1 polymer ?
#
loop_
_entity_poly.entity_id
_entity_poly.type
_entity_poly.pdbx_seq_one_letter_code
_entity_poly.pdbx_strand_id
1 'polypeptide(L)'
;GQKLVVITGEIQNTTDKKVVVPKLLGAMRTENGEAVSRKTISADVAYLEPEENITFLIELANSSKAKLVNVNFISDEDALQNPD
;
A
#
# COMPACT_ATOMS: atom_id res chain seq x y z
N GLY A 1 14.99 -18.85 -3.69
CA GLY A 1 14.60 -17.45 -3.42
C GLY A 1 13.10 -17.34 -3.37
N GLN A 2 12.55 -16.54 -2.46
CA GLN A 2 11.13 -16.25 -2.40
C GLN A 2 10.76 -15.38 -3.61
N LYS A 3 9.71 -15.73 -4.35
CA LYS A 3 9.21 -14.87 -5.44
C LYS A 3 8.44 -13.71 -4.81
N LEU A 4 8.67 -12.50 -5.30
CA LEU A 4 7.95 -11.30 -4.87
C LEU A 4 7.01 -10.85 -5.99
N VAL A 5 5.89 -10.26 -5.60
CA VAL A 5 5.02 -9.47 -6.48
C VAL A 5 5.26 -8.01 -6.13
N VAL A 6 5.66 -7.23 -7.13
CA VAL A 6 5.93 -5.81 -6.97
C VAL A 6 4.73 -5.03 -7.50
N ILE A 7 4.17 -4.17 -6.67
CA ILE A 7 3.09 -3.25 -7.04
C ILE A 7 3.66 -1.85 -7.01
N THR A 8 3.54 -1.13 -8.12
CA THR A 8 3.90 0.28 -8.22
C THR A 8 2.68 1.11 -8.55
N GLY A 9 2.62 2.32 -8.00
CA GLY A 9 1.55 3.26 -8.32
C GLY A 9 1.96 4.68 -7.97
N GLU A 10 1.06 5.63 -8.23
CA GLU A 10 1.26 7.05 -7.95
C GLU A 10 0.19 7.55 -6.99
N ILE A 11 0.59 8.43 -6.07
CA ILE A 11 -0.31 9.20 -5.22
C ILE A 11 -0.20 10.65 -5.69
N GLN A 12 -1.32 11.25 -6.05
CA GLN A 12 -1.40 12.66 -6.44
C GLN A 12 -2.27 13.42 -5.45
N ASN A 13 -1.78 14.56 -4.97
CA ASN A 13 -2.61 15.49 -4.24
C ASN A 13 -3.47 16.30 -5.22
N THR A 14 -4.76 15.97 -5.29
CA THR A 14 -5.74 16.66 -6.13
C THR A 14 -6.40 17.86 -5.44
N THR A 15 -5.93 18.22 -4.25
CA THR A 15 -6.46 19.36 -3.47
C THR A 15 -5.61 20.60 -3.64
N ASP A 16 -6.17 21.76 -3.28
CA ASP A 16 -5.50 23.06 -3.27
C ASP A 16 -4.67 23.32 -1.99
N LYS A 17 -4.51 22.30 -1.14
CA LYS A 17 -3.86 22.41 0.17
C LYS A 17 -2.78 21.36 0.33
N LYS A 18 -1.86 21.62 1.25
CA LYS A 18 -0.92 20.60 1.72
C LYS A 18 -1.67 19.47 2.44
N VAL A 19 -1.44 18.23 2.02
CA VAL A 19 -2.08 17.04 2.61
C VAL A 19 -1.05 16.13 3.25
N VAL A 20 -1.45 15.42 4.30
CA VAL A 20 -0.66 14.33 4.89
C VAL A 20 -0.78 13.12 3.97
N VAL A 21 0.33 12.45 3.69
CA VAL A 21 0.29 11.20 2.93
C VAL A 21 -0.08 10.04 3.85
N PRO A 22 -1.24 9.38 3.66
CA PRO A 22 -1.60 8.23 4.47
C PRO A 22 -0.71 7.03 4.15
N LYS A 23 -0.63 6.08 5.08
CA LYS A 23 0.05 4.81 4.87
C LYS A 23 -0.70 3.96 3.84
N LEU A 24 0.03 3.07 3.18
CA LEU A 24 -0.54 2.13 2.22
C LEU A 24 -0.40 0.71 2.75
N LEU A 25 -1.46 -0.08 2.59
CA LEU A 25 -1.46 -1.52 2.83
C LEU A 25 -1.64 -2.26 1.51
N GLY A 26 -0.59 -2.93 1.06
CA GLY A 26 -0.68 -3.91 0.00
C GLY A 26 -1.06 -5.27 0.58
N ALA A 27 -1.99 -5.97 -0.06
CA ALA A 27 -2.36 -7.32 0.33
C ALA A 27 -2.58 -8.22 -0.89
N MET A 28 -2.09 -9.45 -0.78
CA MET A 28 -2.47 -10.55 -1.64
C MET A 28 -3.52 -11.38 -0.91
N ARG A 29 -4.63 -11.69 -1.58
CA ARG A 29 -5.77 -12.39 -0.99
C ARG A 29 -6.13 -13.65 -1.78
N THR A 30 -6.68 -14.63 -1.07
CA THR A 30 -7.38 -15.76 -1.69
C THR A 30 -8.67 -15.29 -2.36
N GLU A 31 -9.31 -16.19 -3.11
CA GLU A 31 -10.63 -15.93 -3.71
C GLU A 31 -11.72 -15.63 -2.67
N ASN A 32 -11.58 -16.17 -1.45
CA ASN A 32 -12.49 -15.93 -0.33
C ASN A 32 -12.17 -14.64 0.45
N GLY A 33 -11.16 -13.87 0.03
CA GLY A 33 -10.79 -12.59 0.64
C GLY A 33 -9.79 -12.66 1.80
N GLU A 34 -9.38 -13.85 2.22
CA GLU A 34 -8.34 -14.03 3.25
C GLU A 34 -6.98 -13.56 2.74
N ALA A 35 -6.30 -12.69 3.49
CA ALA A 35 -5.00 -12.18 3.07
C ALA A 35 -3.88 -13.16 3.41
N VAL A 36 -3.13 -13.55 2.39
CA VAL A 36 -2.03 -14.54 2.42
C VAL A 36 -0.64 -13.89 2.38
N SER A 37 -0.58 -12.61 2.01
CA SER A 37 0.59 -11.74 2.19
C SER A 37 0.08 -10.33 2.39
N ARG A 38 0.72 -9.58 3.27
CA ARG A 38 0.44 -8.16 3.48
C ARG A 38 1.76 -7.43 3.66
N LYS A 39 1.78 -6.15 3.35
CA LYS A 39 2.88 -5.26 3.68
C LYS A 39 2.36 -3.84 3.80
N THR A 40 2.63 -3.22 4.93
CA THR A 40 2.40 -1.80 5.12
C THR A 40 3.62 -1.02 4.65
N ILE A 41 3.41 0.04 3.87
CA ILE A 41 4.47 0.98 3.51
C ILE A 41 4.06 2.40 3.92
N SER A 42 5.07 3.18 4.27
CA SER A 42 4.98 4.64 4.33
C SER A 42 5.54 5.21 3.05
N ALA A 43 4.93 6.30 2.57
CA ALA A 43 5.53 7.09 1.51
C ALA A 43 6.84 7.73 2.00
N ASP A 44 7.77 7.97 1.07
CA ASP A 44 9.05 8.62 1.37
C ASP A 44 8.87 10.08 1.85
N VAL A 45 7.74 10.70 1.52
CA VAL A 45 7.35 12.03 1.98
C VAL A 45 6.15 11.94 2.91
N ALA A 46 6.18 12.70 4.00
CA ALA A 46 5.08 12.77 4.96
C ALA A 46 3.92 13.66 4.48
N TYR A 47 4.17 14.55 3.51
CA TYR A 47 3.20 15.51 3.00
C TYR A 47 3.36 15.70 1.49
N LEU A 48 2.26 16.05 0.82
CA LEU A 48 2.25 16.50 -0.57
C LEU A 48 1.71 17.94 -0.63
N GLU A 49 2.42 18.80 -1.34
CA GLU A 49 1.94 20.13 -1.74
C GLU A 49 0.81 20.00 -2.79
N PRO A 50 0.04 21.06 -3.06
CA PRO A 50 -0.99 21.03 -4.10
C PRO A 50 -0.44 20.57 -5.45
N GLU A 51 -1.17 19.69 -6.13
CA GLU A 51 -0.81 19.10 -7.44
C GLU A 51 0.44 18.21 -7.44
N GLU A 52 1.15 18.09 -6.32
CA GLU A 52 2.33 17.23 -6.19
C GLU A 52 1.95 15.74 -6.26
N ASN A 53 2.83 14.95 -6.87
CA ASN A 53 2.70 13.52 -6.96
C ASN A 53 3.97 12.80 -6.50
N ILE A 54 3.78 11.59 -6.00
CA ILE A 54 4.86 10.66 -5.65
C ILE A 54 4.54 9.28 -6.18
N THR A 55 5.59 8.49 -6.37
CA THR A 55 5.48 7.07 -6.70
C THR A 55 5.66 6.23 -5.44
N PHE A 56 4.97 5.11 -5.36
CA PHE A 56 5.17 4.12 -4.29
C PHE A 56 5.48 2.74 -4.89
N LEU A 57 6.12 1.89 -4.07
CA LEU A 57 6.42 0.51 -4.41
C LEU A 57 6.16 -0.40 -3.21
N ILE A 58 5.35 -1.44 -3.40
CA ILE A 58 5.08 -2.48 -2.39
C ILE A 58 5.53 -3.83 -2.93
N GLU A 59 6.37 -4.51 -2.15
CA GLU A 59 6.79 -5.88 -2.43
C GLU A 59 6.03 -6.85 -1.53
N LEU A 60 5.21 -7.71 -2.14
CA LEU A 60 4.45 -8.73 -1.44
C LEU A 60 5.08 -10.10 -1.68
N ALA A 61 5.13 -10.94 -0.64
CA ALA A 61 5.57 -12.31 -0.77
C ALA A 61 4.55 -13.08 -1.63
N ASN A 62 5.01 -13.62 -2.76
CA ASN A 62 4.13 -14.36 -3.65
C ASN A 62 3.63 -15.63 -2.95
N SER A 63 2.34 -15.92 -3.12
CA SER A 63 1.68 -17.11 -2.61
C SER A 63 0.86 -17.75 -3.72
N SER A 64 1.00 -19.06 -3.92
CA SER A 64 0.22 -19.82 -4.91
C SER A 64 -1.29 -19.82 -4.62
N LYS A 65 -1.69 -19.48 -3.39
CA LYS A 65 -3.08 -19.35 -2.97
C LYS A 65 -3.68 -17.98 -3.30
N ALA A 66 -2.85 -17.00 -3.65
CA ALA A 66 -3.33 -15.67 -3.99
C ALA A 66 -4.02 -15.65 -5.35
N LYS A 67 -5.19 -15.01 -5.39
CA LYS A 67 -6.00 -14.79 -6.60
C LYS A 67 -6.30 -13.31 -6.82
N LEU A 68 -6.21 -12.50 -5.77
CA LEU A 68 -6.50 -11.07 -5.78
C LEU A 68 -5.33 -10.31 -5.18
N VAL A 69 -5.11 -9.09 -5.68
CA VAL A 69 -4.12 -8.15 -5.16
C VAL A 69 -4.81 -6.80 -4.98
N ASN A 70 -4.68 -6.19 -3.81
CA ASN A 70 -5.29 -4.91 -3.50
C ASN A 70 -4.30 -4.01 -2.76
N VAL A 71 -4.41 -2.70 -3.01
CA VAL A 71 -3.70 -1.65 -2.30
C VAL A 71 -4.72 -0.68 -1.77
N ASN A 72 -4.67 -0.39 -0.47
CA ASN A 72 -5.59 0.55 0.18
C ASN A 72 -4.80 1.58 0.99
N PHE A 73 -5.32 2.80 1.05
CA PHE A 73 -4.89 3.77 2.05
C PHE A 73 -5.43 3.35 3.42
N ILE A 74 -4.58 3.45 4.44
CA ILE A 74 -4.91 3.10 5.82
C ILE A 74 -4.44 4.20 6.77
N SER A 75 -5.12 4.34 7.90
CA SER A 75 -4.69 5.23 8.97
C SER A 75 -3.48 4.66 9.73
N ASP A 76 -2.83 5.49 10.55
CA ASP A 76 -1.80 5.01 11.46
C ASP A 76 -2.33 3.99 12.48
N GLU A 77 -3.57 4.15 12.94
CA GLU A 77 -4.21 3.22 13.87
C GLU A 77 -4.46 1.86 13.20
N ASP A 78 -4.92 1.87 11.94
CA ASP A 78 -5.13 0.64 11.16
C ASP A 78 -3.81 -0.11 10.89
N ALA A 79 -2.71 0.64 10.68
CA ALA A 79 -1.39 0.07 10.49
C ALA A 79 -0.91 -0.69 11.73
N LEU A 80 -1.22 -0.19 12.93
CA LEU A 80 -0.87 -0.86 14.19
C LEU A 80 -1.63 -2.17 14.40
N GLN A 81 -2.85 -2.28 13.86
CA GLN A 81 -3.67 -3.49 13.94
C GLN A 81 -3.33 -4.53 12.86
N ASN A 82 -2.52 -4.16 11.86
CA ASN A 82 -2.11 -5.03 10.76
C ASN A 82 -0.57 -5.11 10.68
N PRO A 83 0.12 -5.65 11.71
CA PRO A 83 1.56 -5.86 11.65
C PRO A 83 1.92 -6.86 10.54
N ASP A 84 3.04 -6.60 9.86
CA ASP A 84 3.56 -7.37 8.72
C ASP A 84 3.79 -8.86 9.02
#